data_AF-A0A1C6D2J7-F1
#
_entry.id   AF-A0A1C6D2J7-F1
#
_cell.length_a   1.000
_cell.length_b   1.000
_cell.length_c   1.000
_cell.angle_alpha   90.00
_cell.angle_beta   90.00
_cell.angle_gamma   90.00
#
_symmetry.space_group_name_H-M   'P 1'
#
loop_
_entity.id
_entity.type
_entity.pdbx_description
1 polymer ?
#
loop_
_entity_poly.entity_id
_entity_poly.type
_entity_poly.pdbx_seq_one_letter_code
_entity_poly.pdbx_strand_id
1 'polypeptide(L)' 'MKKALTRKQEESYQCILRYTNEHGYPPTIREFGKLIGVKSTSSAFSRIKQLELNGYIRRIPASPRAIEIL' A
#
# COMPACT_ATOMS: atom_id res chain seq x y z
N MET A 1 -0.92 -16.79 5.98
CA MET A 1 -2.32 -16.63 6.42
C MET A 1 -2.60 -15.13 6.49
N LYS A 2 -3.65 -14.63 5.80
CA LYS A 2 -4.01 -13.20 5.85
C LYS A 2 -4.51 -12.86 7.26
N LYS A 3 -3.94 -11.82 7.88
CA LYS A 3 -4.34 -11.36 9.23
C LYS A 3 -5.47 -10.35 9.12
N ALA A 4 -6.35 -10.29 10.12
CA ALA A 4 -7.39 -9.26 10.15
C ALA A 4 -6.78 -7.86 10.10
N LEU A 5 -7.24 -7.04 9.15
CA LEU A 5 -6.83 -5.65 9.04
C LEU A 5 -7.65 -4.79 10.00
N THR A 6 -6.98 -3.83 10.64
CA THR A 6 -7.69 -2.70 11.26
C THR A 6 -8.36 -1.86 10.19
N ARG A 7 -9.39 -1.10 10.55
CA ARG A 7 -10.09 -0.19 9.62
C ARG A 7 -9.14 0.72 8.82
N LYS A 8 -8.13 1.30 9.47
CA LYS A 8 -7.15 2.16 8.79
C LYS A 8 -6.26 1.40 7.80
N GLN A 9 -5.95 0.14 8.08
CA GLN A 9 -5.18 -0.72 7.17
C GLN A 9 -6.07 -1.17 6.00
N GLU A 10 -7.33 -1.50 6.25
CA GLU A 10 -8.29 -1.83 5.20
C GLU A 10 -8.50 -0.64 4.24
N GLU A 11 -8.71 0.57 4.77
CA GLU A 11 -8.78 1.79 3.96
C GLU A 11 -7.50 2.00 3.12
N SER A 12 -6.33 1.69 3.70
CA SER A 12 -5.04 1.78 3.00
C SER A 12 -4.95 0.75 1.86
N TYR A 13 -5.40 -0.48 2.09
CA TYR A 13 -5.42 -1.53 1.08
C TYR A 13 -6.41 -1.21 -0.05
N GLN A 14 -7.62 -0.76 0.30
CA GLN A 14 -8.64 -0.32 -0.65
C GLN A 14 -8.15 0.85 -1.52
N CYS A 15 -7.39 1.79 -0.94
CA CYS A 15 -6.77 2.87 -1.69
C CYS A 15 -5.80 2.34 -2.76
N ILE A 16 -4.95 1.38 -2.41
CA ILE A 16 -4.01 0.74 -3.35
C ILE A 16 -4.77 0.00 -4.46
N LEU A 17 -5.81 -0.76 -4.11
CA LEU A 17 -6.67 -1.47 -5.06
C LEU A 17 -7.34 -0.52 -6.05
N ARG A 18 -7.99 0.54 -5.55
CA ARG A 18 -8.67 1.54 -6.39
C ARG A 18 -7.70 2.22 -7.34
N TYR A 19 -6.56 2.69 -6.83
CA TYR A 19 -5.54 3.32 -7.65
C TYR A 19 -5.05 2.39 -8.76
N THR A 20 -4.79 1.12 -8.43
CA THR A 20 -4.34 0.10 -9.39
C THR A 20 -5.40 -0.18 -10.45
N ASN A 21 -6.68 -0.25 -10.06
CA ASN A 21 -7.79 -0.46 -10.98
C ASN A 21 -8.01 0.73 -11.92
N GLU A 22 -7.83 1.96 -11.41
CA GLU A 22 -8.01 3.20 -12.18
C GLU A 22 -6.86 3.48 -13.15
N HIS A 23 -5.61 3.17 -12.77
CA HIS A 23 -4.42 3.55 -13.53
C HIS A 23 -3.76 2.38 -14.27
N GLY A 24 -4.11 1.14 -13.93
CA GLY A 24 -3.47 -0.07 -14.47
C GLY A 24 -2.10 -0.39 -13.83
N TYR A 25 -1.70 0.34 -12.79
CA TYR A 25 -0.45 0.10 -12.05
C TYR A 25 -0.56 0.52 -10.58
N PRO A 26 0.19 -0.10 -9.66
CA PRO A 26 0.15 0.24 -8.25
C PRO A 26 0.78 1.62 -7.98
N PRO A 27 0.32 2.33 -6.92
CA PRO A 27 0.91 3.60 -6.55
C PRO A 27 2.33 3.40 -6.00
N THR A 28 3.20 4.37 -6.19
CA THR A 28 4.46 4.46 -5.44
C THR A 28 4.20 4.76 -3.97
N ILE A 29 5.19 4.56 -3.11
CA ILE A 29 5.09 4.91 -1.67
C ILE A 29 4.76 6.40 -1.47
N ARG A 30 5.28 7.27 -2.35
CA ARG A 30 5.02 8.72 -2.30
C ARG A 30 3.59 9.05 -2.75
N GLU A 31 3.11 8.45 -3.83
CA GLU A 31 1.73 8.62 -4.30
C GLU A 31 0.74 8.08 -3.25
N PHE A 32 0.98 6.88 -2.74
CA PHE A 32 0.18 6.30 -1.66
C PHE A 32 0.10 7.23 -0.45
N GLY A 33 1.23 7.79 -0.02
CA GLY A 33 1.26 8.76 1.08
C GLY A 33 0.36 9.98 0.85
N LYS A 34 0.37 10.52 -0.37
CA LYS A 34 -0.52 11.62 -0.77
C LYS A 34 -1.99 11.21 -0.73
N LEU A 35 -2.32 10.02 -1.25
CA LEU A 35 -3.70 9.51 -1.31
C LEU A 35 -4.34 9.32 0.08
N ILE A 36 -3.55 8.89 1.06
CA ILE A 36 -4.02 8.70 2.45
C ILE A 36 -3.80 9.94 3.35
N GLY A 37 -3.34 11.06 2.79
CA GLY A 37 -3.14 12.31 3.50
C GLY A 37 -1.98 12.34 4.51
N VAL A 38 -0.96 11.48 4.37
CA VAL A 38 0.24 11.53 5.23
C VAL A 38 1.36 12.36 4.59
N LYS A 39 1.94 13.29 5.37
CA LYS A 39 3.01 14.17 4.89
C LYS A 39 4.37 13.47 4.81
N SER A 40 4.62 12.48 5.67
CA SER A 40 5.91 11.82 5.78
C SER A 40 5.94 10.49 5.02
N THR A 41 6.98 10.31 4.19
CA THR A 41 7.26 9.05 3.48
C THR A 41 7.41 7.87 4.43
N SER A 42 7.99 8.06 5.61
CA SER A 42 8.13 7.02 6.64
C SER A 42 6.77 6.50 7.14
N SER A 43 5.77 7.37 7.26
CA SER A 43 4.42 6.98 7.69
C SER A 43 3.70 6.16 6.61
N ALA A 44 3.86 6.55 5.35
CA ALA A 44 3.36 5.78 4.21
C ALA A 44 4.05 4.41 4.13
N PHE A 45 5.38 4.38 4.27
CA PHE A 45 6.18 3.15 4.29
C PHE A 45 5.76 2.20 5.41
N SER A 46 5.51 2.72 6.62
CA SER A 46 5.06 1.90 7.75
C SER A 46 3.74 1.20 7.44
N ARG A 47 2.76 1.91 6.86
CA ARG A 47 1.46 1.32 6.49
C ARG A 47 1.60 0.22 5.42
N ILE A 48 2.41 0.47 4.40
CA ILE A 48 2.74 -0.53 3.37
C ILE A 48 3.38 -1.77 4.03
N LYS A 49 4.37 -1.57 4.91
CA LYS A 49 5.02 -2.67 5.62
C LYS A 49 4.03 -3.48 6.46
N GLN A 50 3.05 -2.85 7.10
CA GLN A 50 2.01 -3.56 7.84
C GLN A 50 1.11 -4.41 6.93
N LEU A 51 0.72 -3.89 5.76
CA LEU A 51 -0.06 -4.65 4.79
C LEU A 51 0.72 -5.86 4.25
N GLU A 52 2.03 -5.69 4.05
CA GLU A 52 2.93 -6.78 3.66
C GLU A 52 3.03 -7.87 4.75
N LEU A 53 3.26 -7.46 6.00
CA LEU A 53 3.30 -8.37 7.15
C LEU A 53 1.97 -9.10 7.40
N ASN A 54 0.85 -8.47 7.03
CA ASN A 54 -0.47 -9.06 7.11
C ASN A 54 -0.82 -9.96 5.90
N GLY A 55 0.04 -10.02 4.88
CA GLY A 55 -0.09 -10.90 3.72
C GLY A 55 -1.03 -10.41 2.61
N TYR A 56 -1.28 -9.11 2.53
CA TYR A 56 -2.16 -8.51 1.50
C TYR A 56 -1.41 -7.96 0.30
N ILE A 57 -0.14 -7.60 0.48
CA ILE A 57 0.71 -7.09 -0.59
C ILE A 57 2.10 -7.68 -0.43
N ARG A 58 2.88 -7.62 -1.51
CA ARG A 58 4.30 -7.93 -1.52
C ARG A 58 5.07 -6.77 -2.11
N ARG A 59 6.23 -6.45 -1.55
CA ARG A 59 7.14 -5.50 -2.19
C ARG A 59 8.21 -6.20 -3.00
N ILE A 60 8.46 -5.67 -4.19
CA ILE A 60 9.57 -6.12 -5.04
C ILE A 60 10.76 -5.15 -4.82
N PRO A 61 11.93 -5.62 -4.38
CA PRO A 61 13.11 -4.77 -4.29
C PRO A 61 13.45 -4.20 -5.68
N ALA A 62 13.94 -2.96 -5.74
CA ALA A 62 14.44 -2.28 -6.95
C ALA A 62 13.44 -1.60 -7.92
N SER A 63 12.15 -1.48 -7.60
CA SER A 63 11.24 -0.61 -8.37
C SER A 63 10.41 0.33 -7.48
N PRO A 64 10.24 1.62 -7.84
CA PRO A 64 9.39 2.55 -7.08
C PRO A 64 7.90 2.15 -7.09
N ARG A 65 7.46 1.38 -8.11
CA ARG A 65 6.10 0.81 -8.25
C ARG A 65 6.04 -0.68 -7.93
N ALA A 66 6.91 -1.11 -7.04
CA ALA A 66 7.01 -2.50 -6.66
C ALA A 66 6.04 -2.91 -5.55
N ILE A 67 4.74 -2.68 -5.74
CA ILE A 67 3.72 -3.23 -4.85
C ILE A 67 2.90 -4.22 -5.66
N GLU A 68 3.02 -5.49 -5.34
CA GLU A 68 2.18 -6.56 -5.86
C GLU A 68 1.03 -6.81 -4.89
N ILE A 69 -0.19 -6.94 -5.40
CA ILE A 69 -1.38 -7.23 -4.60
C ILE A 69 -1.58 -8.75 -4.57
N LEU A 70 -1.77 -9.32 -3.37
CA LEU A 70 -1.92 -10.77 -3.12
C LEU A 70 -3.35 -11.14 -2.68
#